data_AF-A0A2S1JYM1-F1
#
_entry.id   AF-A0A2S1JYM1-F1
#
_cell.length_a   1.000
_cell.length_b   1.000
_cell.length_c   1.000
_cell.angle_alpha   90.00
_cell.angle_beta   90.00
_cell.angle_gamma   90.00
#
_symmetry.space_group_name_H-M   'P 1'
#
loop_
_entity.id
_entity.type
_entity.pdbx_description
1 polymer ?
#
loop_
_entity_poly.entity_id
_entity_poly.type
_entity_poly.pdbx_seq_one_letter_code
_entity_poly.pdbx_strand_id
1 'polypeptide(L)'
;MQLPLRLVYNYWILLTVVFLCIITSLSLFPLPEVPNIPGTDKTNHLIAYSALMFPVALRRPSYWWLIGLFFVLWSGGIELLQPYVNRTGEWLDFAANTAGILSGTLIAWVLGKFGLRESKS
;
A
#
# COMPACT_ATOMS: atom_id res chain seq x y z
N MET A 1 18.01 14.92 -2.28
CA MET A 1 17.25 13.65 -2.30
C MET A 1 18.12 12.53 -2.86
N GLN A 2 18.30 11.45 -2.10
CA GLN A 2 19.08 10.27 -2.52
C GLN A 2 18.51 9.66 -3.82
N LEU A 3 19.37 9.07 -4.66
CA LEU A 3 18.99 8.45 -5.94
C LEU A 3 17.74 7.53 -5.87
N PRO A 4 17.60 6.60 -4.90
CA PRO A 4 16.42 5.74 -4.82
C PRO A 4 15.11 6.52 -4.59
N LEU A 5 15.12 7.52 -3.70
CA LEU A 5 13.93 8.35 -3.45
C LEU A 5 13.56 9.20 -4.67
N ARG A 6 14.54 9.59 -5.49
CA ARG A 6 14.30 10.30 -6.74
C ARG A 6 13.60 9.44 -7.78
N LEU A 7 13.95 8.16 -7.88
CA LEU A 7 13.26 7.22 -8.75
C LEU A 7 11.80 7.04 -8.30
N VAL A 8 11.57 6.82 -7.00
CA VAL A 8 10.20 6.71 -6.47
C VAL A 8 9.38 7.97 -6.74
N TYR A 9 9.96 9.14 -6.52
CA TYR A 9 9.29 10.42 -6.75
C TYR A 9 8.92 10.63 -8.23
N ASN A 10 9.82 10.33 -9.16
CA ASN A 10 9.61 10.54 -10.59
C ASN A 10 8.63 9.51 -11.20
N TYR A 11 8.70 8.25 -10.76
CA TYR A 11 7.91 7.14 -11.28
C TYR A 11 6.74 6.74 -10.37
N TRP A 12 6.27 7.67 -9.51
CA TRP A 12 5.28 7.37 -8.48
C TRP A 12 3.98 6.77 -9.02
N ILE A 13 3.48 7.24 -10.18
CA ILE A 13 2.25 6.70 -10.80
C ILE A 13 2.47 5.24 -11.21
N LEU A 14 3.55 4.96 -11.94
CA LEU A 14 3.87 3.62 -12.41
C LEU A 14 4.00 2.64 -11.24
N LEU A 15 4.75 3.02 -10.22
CA LEU A 15 4.92 2.21 -9.01
C LEU A 15 3.59 1.96 -8.30
N THR A 16 2.76 2.99 -8.17
CA THR A 16 1.43 2.88 -7.55
C THR A 16 0.53 1.91 -8.31
N VAL A 17 0.46 2.04 -9.64
CA VAL A 17 -0.36 1.16 -10.49
C VAL A 17 0.16 -0.27 -10.43
N VAL A 18 1.48 -0.47 -10.51
CA VAL A 18 2.09 -1.81 -10.42
C VAL A 18 1.78 -2.45 -9.07
N PHE A 19 1.98 -1.74 -7.95
CA PHE A 19 1.65 -2.28 -6.63
C PHE A 19 0.16 -2.57 -6.49
N LEU A 20 -0.72 -1.69 -6.98
CA LEU A 20 -2.17 -1.91 -6.93
C LEU A 20 -2.57 -3.16 -7.71
N CYS A 21 -2.02 -3.35 -8.91
CA CYS A 21 -2.26 -4.54 -9.74
C CYS A 21 -1.76 -5.82 -9.07
N ILE A 22 -0.55 -5.79 -8.51
CA ILE A 22 0.04 -6.95 -7.81
C ILE A 22 -0.81 -7.31 -6.60
N ILE A 23 -1.13 -6.35 -5.74
CA ILE A 23 -1.95 -6.58 -4.53
C ILE A 23 -3.31 -7.15 -4.90
N THR A 24 -4.00 -6.51 -5.84
CA THR A 24 -5.33 -6.97 -6.29
C THR A 24 -5.28 -8.39 -6.84
N SER A 25 -4.27 -8.68 -7.68
CA SER A 25 -4.11 -10.01 -8.28
C SER A 25 -3.85 -11.06 -7.20
N LEU A 26 -2.91 -10.80 -6.28
CA LEU A 26 -2.55 -11.75 -5.22
C LEU A 26 -3.67 -11.95 -4.20
N SER A 27 -4.50 -10.93 -3.96
CA SER A 27 -5.65 -11.03 -3.06
C SER A 27 -6.83 -11.78 -3.68
N LEU A 28 -7.01 -11.75 -4.99
CA LEU A 28 -8.13 -12.40 -5.68
C LEU A 28 -7.76 -13.72 -6.36
N PHE A 29 -6.47 -14.04 -6.48
CA PHE A 29 -6.06 -15.33 -7.02
C PHE A 29 -6.46 -16.45 -6.05
N PRO A 30 -7.10 -17.53 -6.53
CA PRO A 30 -7.43 -18.67 -5.68
C PRO A 30 -6.13 -19.28 -5.13
N LEU A 31 -6.03 -19.37 -3.80
CA LEU A 31 -4.92 -20.10 -3.19
C LEU A 31 -5.30 -21.57 -3.06
N PRO A 32 -4.40 -22.52 -3.37
CA PRO A 32 -4.50 -23.87 -2.84
C PRO A 32 -4.55 -23.79 -1.30
N GLU A 33 -5.11 -24.77 -0.62
CA GLU A 33 -5.09 -24.83 0.84
C GLU A 33 -3.63 -24.92 1.36
N VAL A 34 -2.99 -23.76 1.55
CA VAL A 34 -1.66 -23.65 2.14
C VAL A 34 -1.84 -23.52 3.65
N PRO A 35 -0.99 -24.16 4.49
CA PRO A 35 -1.06 -23.99 5.93
C PRO A 35 -1.04 -22.50 6.31
N ASN A 36 -2.10 -22.04 6.95
CA ASN A 36 -2.20 -20.67 7.44
C ASN A 36 -1.26 -20.51 8.65
N ILE A 37 -0.13 -19.81 8.46
CA ILE A 37 0.76 -19.44 9.56
C ILE A 37 0.20 -18.18 10.21
N PRO A 38 -0.25 -18.24 11.49
CA PRO A 38 -0.89 -17.11 12.14
C PRO A 38 0.02 -15.87 12.17
N GLY A 39 -0.45 -14.75 11.63
CA GLY A 39 0.19 -13.44 11.74
C GLY A 39 1.14 -13.06 10.58
N THR A 40 1.65 -14.02 9.81
CA THR A 40 2.44 -13.73 8.59
C THR A 40 1.60 -12.99 7.56
N ASP A 41 0.34 -13.39 7.43
CA ASP A 41 -0.61 -12.80 6.47
C ASP A 41 -0.84 -11.30 6.73
N LYS A 42 -1.18 -10.94 7.98
CA LYS A 42 -1.42 -9.55 8.40
C LYS A 42 -0.20 -8.64 8.24
N THR A 43 1.00 -9.19 8.45
CA THR A 43 2.24 -8.44 8.23
C THR A 43 2.44 -8.15 6.75
N ASN A 44 2.13 -9.11 5.87
CA ASN A 44 2.16 -8.90 4.41
C ASN A 44 1.16 -7.82 3.99
N HIS A 45 -0.06 -7.83 4.52
CA HIS A 45 -1.07 -6.79 4.30
C HIS A 45 -0.57 -5.39 4.67
N LEU A 46 -0.01 -5.23 5.87
CA LEU A 46 0.56 -3.97 6.33
C LEU A 46 1.71 -3.48 5.43
N ILE A 47 2.64 -4.36 5.08
CA ILE A 47 3.79 -4.02 4.23
C ILE A 47 3.33 -3.64 2.81
N ALA A 48 2.43 -4.44 2.23
CA ALA A 48 1.94 -4.24 0.88
C ALA A 48 1.23 -2.88 0.74
N TYR A 49 0.32 -2.55 1.65
CA TYR A 49 -0.39 -1.27 1.61
C TYR A 49 0.48 -0.08 2.02
N SER A 50 1.50 -0.30 2.87
CA SER A 50 2.55 0.71 3.12
C SER A 50 3.31 1.03 1.84
N ALA A 51 3.74 0.00 1.09
CA ALA A 51 4.47 0.15 -0.16
C ALA A 51 3.60 0.79 -1.25
N LEU A 52 2.31 0.47 -1.31
CA LEU A 52 1.34 1.09 -2.23
C LEU A 52 1.18 2.59 -1.95
N MET A 53 1.01 2.98 -0.69
CA MET A 53 0.76 4.38 -0.33
C MET A 53 2.03 5.25 -0.36
N PHE A 54 3.19 4.65 -0.11
CA PHE A 54 4.47 5.35 -0.03
C PHE A 54 4.78 6.27 -1.23
N PRO A 55 4.78 5.81 -2.50
CA PRO A 55 5.08 6.67 -3.65
C PRO A 55 4.12 7.86 -3.78
N VAL A 56 2.83 7.64 -3.52
CA VAL A 56 1.79 8.68 -3.53
C VAL A 56 2.06 9.72 -2.44
N ALA A 57 2.28 9.27 -1.21
CA ALA A 57 2.53 10.12 -0.05
C ALA A 57 3.89 10.84 -0.10
N LEU A 58 4.86 10.30 -0.84
CA LEU A 58 6.16 10.93 -1.09
C LEU A 58 6.04 12.03 -2.14
N ARG A 59 5.30 11.79 -3.23
CA ARG A 59 5.09 12.77 -4.30
C ARG A 59 4.15 13.91 -3.90
N ARG A 60 3.13 13.61 -3.09
CA ARG A 60 2.07 14.52 -2.62
C ARG A 60 1.44 15.38 -3.72
N PRO A 61 0.79 14.79 -4.74
CA PRO A 61 -0.12 15.56 -5.61
C PRO A 61 -1.24 16.22 -4.78
N SER A 62 -1.90 17.26 -5.29
CA SER A 62 -2.94 18.01 -4.55
C SER A 62 -4.09 17.13 -3.99
N TYR A 63 -4.35 16.01 -4.65
CA TYR A 63 -5.41 15.05 -4.33
C TYR A 63 -4.89 13.76 -3.68
N TRP A 64 -3.67 13.73 -3.13
CA TRP A 64 -3.06 12.50 -2.58
C TRP A 64 -3.90 11.80 -1.50
N TRP A 65 -4.66 12.56 -0.71
CA TRP A 65 -5.56 12.03 0.32
C TRP A 65 -6.77 11.29 -0.26
N LEU A 66 -7.28 11.73 -1.42
CA LEU A 66 -8.35 11.03 -2.15
C LEU A 66 -7.84 9.69 -2.68
N ILE A 67 -6.58 9.62 -3.10
CA ILE A 67 -5.95 8.36 -3.52
C ILE A 67 -5.83 7.40 -2.33
N GLY A 68 -5.42 7.90 -1.16
CA GLY A 68 -5.40 7.11 0.08
C GLY A 68 -6.78 6.58 0.47
N LEU A 69 -7.81 7.43 0.40
CA LEU A 69 -9.21 7.01 0.61
C LEU A 69 -9.64 5.96 -0.41
N PHE A 70 -9.29 6.13 -1.68
CA PHE A 70 -9.53 5.12 -2.71
C PHE A 70 -8.88 3.79 -2.36
N PHE A 71 -7.64 3.75 -1.87
CA PHE A 71 -7.00 2.49 -1.45
C PHE A 71 -7.71 1.82 -0.27
N VAL A 72 -8.21 2.59 0.70
CA VAL A 72 -9.03 2.04 1.79
C VAL A 72 -10.30 1.40 1.22
N LEU A 73 -11.04 2.12 0.37
CA LEU A 73 -12.26 1.59 -0.24
C LEU A 73 -11.99 0.37 -1.14
N TRP A 74 -10.90 0.40 -1.89
CA TRP A 74 -10.44 -0.71 -2.74
C TRP A 74 -10.12 -1.95 -1.92
N SER A 75 -9.41 -1.77 -0.80
CA SER A 75 -9.11 -2.85 0.15
C SER A 75 -10.38 -3.48 0.71
N GLY A 76 -11.34 -2.67 1.15
CA GLY A 76 -12.63 -3.18 1.63
C GLY A 76 -13.40 -3.92 0.54
N GLY A 77 -13.36 -3.41 -0.70
CA GLY A 77 -13.95 -4.07 -1.87
C GLY A 77 -13.32 -5.43 -2.15
N ILE A 78 -12.00 -5.56 -2.04
CA ILE A 78 -11.29 -6.84 -2.17
C ILE A 78 -11.78 -7.84 -1.12
N GLU A 79 -11.84 -7.46 0.17
CA GLU A 79 -12.32 -8.37 1.23
C GLU A 79 -13.75 -8.85 0.98
N LEU A 80 -14.63 -7.98 0.47
CA LEU A 80 -15.98 -8.36 0.09
C LEU A 80 -16.02 -9.30 -1.13
N LEU A 81 -15.04 -9.20 -2.04
CA LEU A 81 -14.95 -10.02 -3.24
C LEU A 81 -14.27 -11.38 -3.01
N GLN A 82 -13.41 -11.49 -2.01
CA GLN A 82 -12.67 -12.73 -1.69
C GLN A 82 -13.56 -13.99 -1.58
N PRO A 83 -14.73 -13.96 -0.92
CA PRO A 83 -15.65 -15.12 -0.87
C PRO A 83 -16.08 -15.66 -2.24
N TYR A 84 -16.14 -14.80 -3.26
CA TYR A 84 -16.57 -15.20 -4.61
C TYR A 84 -15.46 -15.88 -5.43
N VAL A 85 -14.23 -15.91 -4.92
CA VAL A 85 -13.05 -16.53 -5.55
C VAL A 85 -12.42 -17.62 -4.67
N ASN A 86 -13.24 -18.26 -3.82
CA ASN A 86 -12.83 -19.31 -2.87
C ASN A 86 -11.77 -18.83 -1.86
N ARG A 87 -11.90 -17.60 -1.36
CA ARG A 87 -11.07 -17.06 -0.29
C ARG A 87 -11.93 -16.56 0.87
N THR A 88 -11.36 -16.48 2.05
CA THR A 88 -12.02 -15.94 3.24
C THR A 88 -11.67 -14.48 3.38
N GLY A 89 -12.64 -13.59 3.16
CA GLY A 89 -12.46 -12.18 3.49
C GLY A 89 -12.38 -11.98 5.00
N GLU A 90 -11.36 -11.25 5.48
CA GLU A 90 -11.16 -11.00 6.91
C GLU A 90 -11.12 -9.49 7.19
N TRP A 91 -11.99 -9.03 8.09
CA TRP A 91 -12.01 -7.63 8.53
C TRP A 91 -10.70 -7.18 9.20
N LEU A 92 -9.94 -8.13 9.75
CA LEU A 92 -8.65 -7.84 10.35
C LEU A 92 -7.57 -7.57 9.30
N ASP A 93 -7.70 -8.14 8.10
CA ASP A 93 -6.84 -7.82 6.95
C ASP A 93 -7.17 -6.43 6.42
N PHE A 94 -8.45 -6.06 6.33
CA PHE A 94 -8.87 -4.68 6.06
C PHE A 94 -8.26 -3.68 7.06
N ALA A 95 -8.25 -4.01 8.35
CA ALA A 95 -7.60 -3.18 9.37
C ALA A 95 -6.08 -3.09 9.16
N ALA A 96 -5.41 -4.20 8.84
CA ALA A 96 -3.97 -4.24 8.55
C ALA A 96 -3.62 -3.42 7.28
N ASN A 97 -4.44 -3.51 6.23
CA ASN A 97 -4.31 -2.73 5.00
C ASN A 97 -4.42 -1.23 5.30
N THR A 98 -5.43 -0.84 6.06
CA THR A 98 -5.64 0.56 6.48
C THR A 98 -4.46 1.07 7.33
N ALA A 99 -3.97 0.27 8.27
CA ALA A 99 -2.77 0.58 9.05
C ALA A 99 -1.52 0.71 8.15
N GLY A 100 -1.41 -0.10 7.12
CA GLY A 100 -0.37 0.00 6.09
C GLY A 100 -0.42 1.34 5.35
N ILE A 101 -1.59 1.78 4.88
CA ILE A 101 -1.76 3.08 4.21
C ILE A 101 -1.27 4.23 5.11
N LEU A 102 -1.65 4.22 6.39
CA LEU A 102 -1.20 5.21 7.37
C LEU A 102 0.31 5.15 7.58
N SER A 103 0.86 3.94 7.70
CA SER A 103 2.30 3.71 7.90
C SER A 103 3.13 4.19 6.71
N GLY A 104 2.74 3.84 5.47
CA GLY A 104 3.37 4.33 4.25
C GLY A 104 3.33 5.85 4.14
N THR A 105 2.22 6.48 4.56
CA THR A 105 2.09 7.94 4.63
C THR A 105 3.05 8.56 5.64
N LEU A 106 3.16 7.96 6.83
CA LEU A 106 4.06 8.42 7.89
C LEU A 106 5.52 8.31 7.46
N ILE A 107 5.92 7.17 6.89
CA ILE A 107 7.29 6.94 6.39
C ILE A 107 7.65 7.98 5.32
N ALA A 108 6.76 8.21 4.34
CA ALA A 108 6.97 9.23 3.31
C ALA A 108 7.09 10.65 3.89
N TRP A 109 6.31 10.97 4.92
CA TRP A 109 6.39 12.27 5.59
C TRP A 109 7.73 12.47 6.32
N VAL A 110 8.17 11.46 7.07
CA VAL A 110 9.45 11.46 7.78
C VAL A 110 10.59 11.64 6.76
N LEU A 111 10.64 10.81 5.72
CA LEU A 111 11.69 10.87 4.70
C LEU A 111 11.63 12.17 3.87
N GLY A 112 10.45 12.70 3.59
CA GLY A 112 10.28 13.98 2.91
C GLY A 112 10.81 15.16 3.73
N LYS A 113 10.62 15.14 5.05
CA LYS A 113 11.17 16.17 5.95
C LYS A 113 12.70 16.19 5.97
N PHE A 114 13.35 15.02 5.90
CA PHE A 114 14.81 14.94 5.93
C PHE A 114 15.44 15.08 4.53
N GLY A 115 14.82 14.51 3.49
CA GLY A 115 15.39 14.48 2.12
C GLY A 115 15.21 15.76 1.28
N LEU A 116 14.28 16.65 1.66
CA LEU A 116 14.05 17.95 1.01
C LEU A 116 14.77 19.13 1.71
N ARG A 117 15.30 18.92 2.92
CA ARG A 117 15.95 19.97 3.71
C ARG A 117 17.41 20.23 3.29
N GLU A 118 18.09 19.20 2.79
CA GLU A 118 19.48 19.22 2.29
C GLU A 118 19.67 20.05 0.99
N SER A 119 18.60 20.53 0.36
CA SER A 119 18.66 21.29 -0.90
C SER A 119 18.63 22.82 -0.71
N LYS A 120 18.55 23.30 0.53
CA LYS A 120 18.37 24.73 0.86
C LYS A 120 19.48 25.31 1.76
N SER A 121 20.66 24.69 1.82
CA SER A 121 21.86 25.27 2.47
C SER A 121 22.84 25.79 1.44
#